data_AF-U3I6R3-F1
#
_entry.id   AF-U3I6R3-F1
#
_cell.length_a   1.000
_cell.length_b   1.000
_cell.length_c   1.000
_cell.angle_alpha   90.00
_cell.angle_beta   90.00
_cell.angle_gamma   90.00
#
_symmetry.space_group_name_H-M   'P 1'
#
loop_
_entity.id
_entity.type
_entity.pdbx_description
1 polymer ?
#
loop_
_entity_poly.entity_id
_entity_poly.type
_entity_poly.pdbx_seq_one_letter_code
_entity_poly.pdbx_strand_id
1 'polypeptide(L)'
;MVVMVAGFVTVLIRGTILSGGSTKVWEDAYEGSRLSIFEALYLNLLGLWIVLVCAVFCGLVMYSHYKNCDPWTAGFISAPDQLMPYFVMDIFSSMPGVPGLFVACAFSGTLSTVAASINALATVTFEDLVKQCLPNLSEKKSTWISKGLCRYSPSCSLGLCLFSTSTGCTLHSRDVWGSHAGIIYPGNYLSLC
;
A
#
# COMPACT_ATOMS: atom_id res chain seq x y z
N MET A 1 -6.02 7.41 -14.22
CA MET A 1 -6.56 8.32 -13.18
C MET A 1 -7.44 9.42 -13.80
N VAL A 2 -6.98 10.11 -14.85
CA VAL A 2 -7.76 11.18 -15.51
C VAL A 2 -9.11 10.71 -16.05
N VAL A 3 -9.18 9.56 -16.75
CA VAL A 3 -10.45 9.02 -17.28
C VAL A 3 -11.43 8.62 -16.17
N MET A 4 -10.93 8.02 -15.08
CA MET A 4 -11.76 7.65 -13.93
C MET A 4 -12.31 8.89 -13.22
N VAL A 5 -11.48 9.92 -13.02
CA VAL A 5 -11.92 11.20 -12.45
C VAL A 5 -12.92 11.89 -13.37
N ALA A 6 -12.65 11.95 -14.69
CA ALA A 6 -13.55 12.55 -15.66
C ALA A 6 -14.90 11.82 -15.73
N GLY A 7 -14.90 10.49 -15.69
CA GLY A 7 -16.11 9.68 -15.62
C GLY A 7 -16.90 9.94 -14.34
N PHE A 8 -16.24 9.93 -13.19
CA PHE A 8 -16.87 10.21 -11.91
C PHE A 8 -17.45 11.63 -11.86
N VAL A 9 -16.71 12.62 -12.35
CA VAL A 9 -17.16 14.02 -12.47
C VAL A 9 -18.35 14.14 -13.41
N THR A 10 -18.36 13.45 -14.55
CA THR A 10 -19.48 13.48 -15.50
C THR A 10 -20.74 12.89 -14.87
N VAL A 11 -20.62 11.77 -14.16
CA VAL A 11 -21.73 11.15 -13.42
C VAL A 11 -22.25 12.08 -12.33
N LEU A 12 -21.36 12.69 -11.55
CA LEU A 12 -21.75 13.64 -10.49
C LEU A 12 -22.48 14.86 -11.06
N ILE A 13 -21.97 15.45 -12.15
CA ILE A 13 -22.59 16.62 -12.81
C ILE A 13 -23.96 16.25 -13.38
N ARG A 14 -24.07 15.15 -14.16
CA ARG A 14 -25.36 14.76 -14.75
C ARG A 14 -26.36 14.32 -13.69
N GLY A 15 -25.91 13.59 -12.66
CA GLY A 15 -26.74 13.18 -11.53
C GLY A 15 -27.29 14.39 -10.77
N THR A 16 -26.45 15.35 -10.41
CA THR A 16 -26.89 16.57 -9.70
C THR A 16 -27.86 17.42 -10.52
N ILE A 17 -27.66 17.54 -11.84
CA ILE A 17 -28.61 18.27 -12.70
C ILE A 17 -29.97 17.57 -12.74
N LEU A 18 -30.00 16.24 -12.90
CA LEU A 18 -31.24 15.46 -12.95
C LEU A 18 -32.02 15.50 -11.63
N SER A 19 -31.32 15.55 -10.50
CA SER A 19 -31.92 15.67 -9.18
C SER A 19 -32.37 17.09 -8.81
N GLY A 20 -32.17 18.09 -9.69
CA GLY A 20 -32.60 19.47 -9.45
C GLY A 20 -31.60 20.36 -8.72
N GLY A 21 -30.31 20.00 -8.73
CA GLY A 21 -29.22 20.77 -8.12
C GLY A 21 -28.57 20.06 -6.94
N SER A 22 -27.38 20.52 -6.53
CA SER A 22 -26.60 19.94 -5.43
C SER A 22 -27.29 20.09 -4.06
N THR A 23 -27.98 21.22 -3.84
CA THR A 23 -28.69 21.50 -2.58
C THR A 23 -29.82 20.50 -2.35
N LYS A 24 -30.59 20.20 -3.39
CA LYS A 24 -31.72 19.27 -3.31
C LYS A 24 -31.26 17.82 -3.10
N VAL A 25 -30.16 17.42 -3.76
CA VAL A 25 -29.52 16.10 -3.52
C VAL A 25 -29.11 15.94 -2.06
N TRP A 26 -28.58 16.99 -1.45
CA TRP A 26 -28.17 16.97 -0.06
C TRP A 26 -29.37 16.87 0.89
N GLU A 27 -30.43 17.61 0.60
CA GLU A 27 -31.68 17.60 1.36
C GLU A 27 -32.36 16.23 1.29
N ASP A 28 -32.53 15.68 0.08
CA ASP A 28 -33.07 14.33 -0.15
C ASP A 28 -32.22 13.24 0.56
N ALA A 29 -30.89 13.39 0.54
CA ALA A 29 -29.98 12.45 1.20
C ALA A 29 -30.02 12.52 2.73
N TYR A 30 -30.26 13.71 3.28
CA TYR A 30 -30.41 13.93 4.72
C TYR A 30 -31.75 13.39 5.22
N GLU A 31 -32.86 13.68 4.51
CA GLU A 31 -34.19 13.19 4.87
C GLU A 31 -34.31 11.67 4.73
N GLY A 32 -33.68 11.08 3.71
CA GLY A 32 -33.74 9.64 3.46
C GLY A 32 -33.09 8.77 4.54
N SER A 33 -32.32 9.33 5.49
CA SER A 33 -31.58 8.60 6.54
C SER A 33 -30.72 7.42 6.03
N ARG A 34 -30.37 7.43 4.72
CA ARG A 34 -29.63 6.33 4.05
C ARG A 34 -28.14 6.59 3.92
N LEU A 35 -27.70 7.83 4.09
CA LEU A 35 -26.32 8.26 3.89
C LEU A 35 -25.59 8.33 5.23
N SER A 36 -25.04 7.21 5.70
CA SER A 36 -24.04 7.19 6.79
C SER A 36 -22.66 7.68 6.32
N ILE A 37 -22.59 8.57 5.33
CA ILE A 37 -21.32 9.09 4.79
C ILE A 37 -20.51 9.79 5.88
N PHE A 38 -21.18 10.55 6.76
CA PHE A 38 -20.52 11.18 7.89
C PHE A 38 -19.95 10.15 8.86
N GLU A 39 -20.66 9.04 9.11
CA GLU A 39 -20.17 7.97 9.97
C GLU A 39 -18.98 7.24 9.34
N ALA A 40 -19.06 6.88 8.06
CA ALA A 40 -17.97 6.23 7.33
C ALA A 40 -16.73 7.14 7.23
N LEU A 41 -16.93 8.43 6.93
CA LEU A 41 -15.85 9.42 6.89
C LEU A 41 -15.24 9.61 8.28
N TYR A 42 -16.07 9.69 9.31
CA TYR A 42 -15.61 9.84 10.70
C TYR A 42 -14.85 8.60 11.17
N LEU A 43 -15.32 7.39 10.86
CA LEU A 43 -14.63 6.14 11.17
C LEU A 43 -13.29 6.03 10.44
N ASN A 44 -13.23 6.40 9.16
CA ASN A 44 -11.98 6.43 8.40
C ASN A 44 -10.99 7.46 8.96
N LEU A 45 -11.47 8.67 9.26
CA LEU A 45 -10.65 9.73 9.83
C LEU A 45 -10.13 9.33 11.21
N LEU A 46 -11.01 8.87 12.10
CA LEU A 46 -10.65 8.39 13.43
C LEU A 46 -9.65 7.23 13.37
N GLY A 47 -9.89 6.26 12.48
CA GLY A 47 -8.98 5.14 12.25
C GLY A 47 -7.58 5.60 11.79
N LEU A 48 -7.52 6.53 10.84
CA LEU A 48 -6.26 7.10 10.36
C LEU A 48 -5.52 7.85 11.48
N TRP A 49 -6.23 8.63 12.30
CA TRP A 49 -5.66 9.32 13.45
C TRP A 49 -5.07 8.34 14.47
N ILE A 50 -5.80 7.28 14.82
CA ILE A 50 -5.33 6.26 15.76
C ILE A 50 -4.07 5.58 15.22
N VAL A 51 -4.08 5.13 13.96
CA VAL A 51 -2.91 4.47 13.35
C VAL A 51 -1.70 5.41 13.31
N LEU A 52 -1.88 6.68 12.98
CA LEU A 52 -0.80 7.67 12.93
C LEU A 52 -0.19 7.89 14.32
N VAL A 53 -1.03 8.08 15.35
CA VAL A 53 -0.57 8.25 16.73
C VAL A 53 0.19 7.02 17.21
N CYS A 54 -0.36 5.81 16.98
CA CYS A 54 0.32 4.56 17.31
C CYS A 54 1.67 4.44 16.59
N ALA A 55 1.75 4.77 15.30
CA ALA A 55 3.00 4.71 14.53
C ALA A 55 4.07 5.65 15.10
N VAL A 56 3.69 6.88 15.48
CA VAL A 56 4.61 7.83 16.13
C VAL A 56 5.11 7.30 17.46
N PHE A 57 4.21 6.78 18.31
CA PHE A 57 4.61 6.18 19.59
C PHE A 57 5.51 4.96 19.41
N CYS A 58 5.24 4.07 18.45
CA CYS A 58 6.14 2.96 18.11
C CYS A 58 7.55 3.45 17.74
N GLY A 59 7.64 4.51 16.93
CA GLY A 59 8.92 5.13 16.58
C GLY A 59 9.66 5.73 17.79
N LEU A 60 8.93 6.39 18.71
CA LEU A 60 9.50 6.93 19.94
C LEU A 60 10.00 5.84 20.89
N VAL A 61 9.26 4.75 21.03
CA VAL A 61 9.66 3.59 21.85
C VAL A 61 10.91 2.94 21.27
N MET A 62 10.96 2.71 19.96
CA MET A 62 12.11 2.17 19.26
C MET A 62 13.35 3.07 19.44
N TYR A 63 13.19 4.39 19.29
CA TYR A 63 14.27 5.36 19.55
C TYR A 63 14.76 5.30 21.01
N SER A 64 13.84 5.24 21.97
CA SER A 64 14.20 5.15 23.39
C SER A 64 14.91 3.84 23.73
N HIS A 65 14.59 2.74 23.06
CA HIS A 65 15.20 1.44 23.27
C HIS A 65 16.64 1.41 22.72
N TYR A 66 16.85 1.93 21.51
CA TYR A 66 18.14 1.97 20.82
C TYR A 66 18.97 3.24 21.07
N LYS A 67 18.61 4.07 22.04
CA LYS A 67 19.26 5.38 22.30
C LYS A 67 20.77 5.32 22.52
N ASN A 68 21.26 4.22 23.12
CA ASN A 68 22.67 4.04 23.47
C ASN A 68 23.42 3.17 22.44
N CYS A 69 22.70 2.33 21.71
CA CYS A 69 23.24 1.38 20.76
C CYS A 69 22.21 1.21 19.64
N ASP A 70 22.41 1.97 18.56
CA ASP A 70 21.57 1.94 17.37
C ASP A 70 22.07 0.85 16.41
N PRO A 71 21.25 -0.19 16.11
CA PRO A 71 21.68 -1.29 15.26
C PRO A 71 21.96 -0.87 13.81
N TRP A 72 21.46 0.29 13.36
CA TRP A 72 21.83 0.86 12.07
C TRP A 72 23.26 1.42 12.10
N THR A 73 23.58 2.31 13.04
CA THR A 73 24.93 2.87 13.20
C THR A 73 25.97 1.82 13.57
N ALA A 74 25.58 0.77 14.31
CA ALA A 74 26.44 -0.35 14.66
C ALA A 74 26.72 -1.32 13.48
N GLY A 75 26.07 -1.11 12.32
CA GLY A 75 26.30 -1.92 11.11
C GLY A 75 25.60 -3.28 11.10
N PHE A 76 24.67 -3.53 12.03
CA PHE A 76 23.84 -4.75 12.01
C PHE A 76 22.75 -4.70 10.94
N ILE A 77 22.35 -3.49 10.54
CA ILE A 77 21.30 -3.24 9.56
C ILE A 77 21.84 -2.34 8.45
N SER A 78 21.66 -2.75 7.20
CA SER A 78 22.19 -1.99 6.05
C SER A 78 21.37 -0.74 5.73
N ALA A 79 20.06 -0.77 5.98
CA ALA A 79 19.15 0.30 5.60
C ALA A 79 18.14 0.65 6.71
N PRO A 80 17.78 1.95 6.85
CA PRO A 80 16.93 2.40 7.96
C PRO A 80 15.50 1.84 7.92
N ASP A 81 14.99 1.41 6.76
CA ASP A 81 13.66 0.80 6.61
C ASP A 81 13.55 -0.60 7.25
N GLN A 82 14.68 -1.26 7.50
CA GLN A 82 14.73 -2.58 8.15
C GLN A 82 14.72 -2.49 9.68
N LEU A 83 14.86 -1.30 10.25
CA LEU A 83 14.96 -1.07 11.70
C LEU A 83 13.71 -1.50 12.46
N MET A 84 12.52 -1.20 11.92
CA MET A 84 11.24 -1.56 12.56
C MET A 84 10.99 -3.08 12.56
N PRO A 85 11.13 -3.81 11.44
CA PRO A 85 11.09 -5.28 11.46
C PRO A 85 12.12 -5.90 12.41
N TYR A 86 13.34 -5.37 12.46
CA TYR A 86 14.38 -5.84 13.39
C TYR A 86 13.96 -5.65 14.85
N PHE A 87 13.45 -4.46 15.20
CA PHE A 87 12.95 -4.15 16.54
C PHE A 87 11.86 -5.12 17.01
N VAL A 88 10.92 -5.47 16.12
CA VAL A 88 9.85 -6.43 16.42
C VAL A 88 10.40 -7.82 16.71
N MET A 89 11.39 -8.29 15.93
CA MET A 89 12.02 -9.59 16.16
C MET A 89 12.80 -9.62 17.48
N ASP A 90 13.44 -8.51 17.85
CA ASP A 90 14.23 -8.34 19.07
C ASP A 90 13.33 -8.41 20.33
N ILE A 91 12.31 -7.55 20.42
CA ILE A 91 11.43 -7.47 21.60
C ILE A 91 10.49 -8.67 21.75
N PHE A 92 10.11 -9.33 20.65
CA PHE A 92 9.24 -10.52 20.66
C PHE A 92 10.01 -11.82 20.39
N SER A 93 11.32 -11.85 20.66
CA SER A 93 12.17 -13.03 20.50
C SER A 93 11.65 -14.27 21.25
N SER A 94 10.96 -14.08 22.38
CA SER A 94 10.32 -15.17 23.16
C SER A 94 8.96 -15.64 22.59
N MET A 95 8.37 -14.90 21.65
CA MET A 95 7.04 -15.13 21.09
C MET A 95 7.11 -15.19 19.55
N PRO A 96 7.55 -16.32 18.96
CA PRO A 96 7.90 -16.40 17.54
C PRO A 96 6.72 -16.15 16.57
N GLY A 97 5.47 -16.26 17.03
CA GLY A 97 4.30 -15.96 16.21
C GLY A 97 4.05 -14.47 15.96
N VAL A 98 4.43 -13.60 16.89
CA VAL A 98 4.12 -12.16 16.83
C VAL A 98 4.91 -11.44 15.73
N PRO A 99 6.23 -11.66 15.57
CA PRO A 99 6.95 -11.06 14.44
C PRO A 99 6.44 -11.54 13.08
N GLY A 100 6.07 -12.83 12.96
CA GLY A 100 5.46 -13.36 11.76
C GLY A 100 4.14 -12.68 11.42
N LEU A 101 3.29 -12.44 12.42
CA LEU A 101 2.04 -11.69 12.27
C LEU A 101 2.30 -10.24 11.83
N PHE A 102 3.27 -9.56 12.43
CA PHE A 102 3.63 -8.19 12.06
C PHE A 102 4.04 -8.10 10.58
N VAL A 103 4.95 -8.96 10.15
CA VAL A 103 5.42 -9.01 8.77
C VAL A 103 4.27 -9.33 7.81
N ALA A 104 3.41 -10.28 8.16
CA ALA A 104 2.22 -10.62 7.38
C ALA A 104 1.25 -9.43 7.22
N CYS A 105 1.00 -8.68 8.30
CA CYS A 105 0.15 -7.49 8.26
C CYS A 105 0.76 -6.37 7.40
N ALA A 106 2.07 -6.12 7.53
CA ALA A 106 2.77 -5.10 6.75
C ALA A 106 2.70 -5.39 5.24
N PHE A 107 2.95 -6.64 4.84
CA PHE A 107 2.81 -7.06 3.46
C PHE A 107 1.37 -7.02 2.98
N SER A 108 0.40 -7.47 3.79
CA SER A 108 -1.02 -7.43 3.43
C SER A 108 -1.51 -6.00 3.15
N GLY A 109 -1.17 -5.06 4.04
CA GLY A 109 -1.50 -3.64 3.86
C GLY A 109 -0.90 -3.08 2.56
N THR A 110 0.39 -3.32 2.33
CA THR A 110 1.07 -2.87 1.10
C THR A 110 0.45 -3.49 -0.15
N LEU A 111 0.23 -4.81 -0.15
CA LEU A 111 -0.34 -5.53 -1.29
C LEU A 111 -1.76 -5.06 -1.63
N SER A 112 -2.56 -4.64 -0.65
CA SER A 112 -3.90 -4.11 -0.90
C SER A 112 -3.87 -2.82 -1.75
N THR A 113 -2.94 -1.90 -1.44
CA THR A 113 -2.77 -0.65 -2.19
C THR A 113 -2.20 -0.90 -3.58
N VAL A 114 -1.23 -1.81 -3.69
CA VAL A 114 -0.63 -2.22 -4.97
C VAL A 114 -1.68 -2.88 -5.85
N ALA A 115 -2.51 -3.76 -5.32
CA ALA A 115 -3.58 -4.40 -6.08
C ALA A 115 -4.59 -3.38 -6.63
N ALA A 116 -5.00 -2.39 -5.83
CA ALA A 116 -5.86 -1.30 -6.28
C ALA A 116 -5.21 -0.50 -7.42
N SER A 117 -3.90 -0.21 -7.32
CA SER A 117 -3.16 0.51 -8.36
C SER A 117 -3.03 -0.28 -9.67
N ILE A 118 -2.80 -1.60 -9.61
CA ILE A 118 -2.71 -2.49 -10.78
C ILE A 118 -4.05 -2.58 -11.48
N ASN A 119 -5.15 -2.72 -10.73
CA ASN A 119 -6.49 -2.77 -11.28
C ASN A 119 -6.87 -1.45 -11.97
N ALA A 120 -6.52 -0.32 -11.35
CA ALA A 120 -6.69 0.99 -11.95
C ALA A 120 -5.86 1.15 -13.23
N LEU A 121 -4.59 0.74 -13.21
CA LEU A 121 -3.68 0.83 -14.36
C LEU A 121 -4.14 -0.06 -15.52
N ALA A 122 -4.52 -1.31 -15.26
CA ALA A 122 -5.03 -2.22 -16.28
C ALA A 122 -6.31 -1.68 -16.95
N THR A 123 -7.19 -1.05 -16.15
CA THR A 123 -8.41 -0.41 -16.67
C THR A 123 -8.07 0.77 -17.57
N VAL A 124 -7.18 1.66 -17.12
CA VAL A 124 -6.77 2.84 -17.90
C VAL A 124 -6.09 2.41 -19.21
N THR A 125 -5.16 1.46 -19.17
CA THR A 125 -4.50 0.93 -20.37
C THR A 125 -5.49 0.29 -21.34
N PHE A 126 -6.52 -0.38 -20.82
CA PHE A 126 -7.56 -0.97 -21.66
C PHE A 126 -8.41 0.09 -22.37
N GLU A 127 -8.86 1.10 -21.64
CA GLU A 127 -9.67 2.21 -22.21
C GLU A 127 -8.85 3.06 -23.20
N ASP A 128 -7.61 3.38 -22.85
CA ASP A 128 -6.78 4.30 -23.63
C ASP A 128 -6.16 3.61 -24.86
N LEU A 129 -5.57 2.41 -24.72
CA LEU A 129 -4.86 1.77 -25.83
C LEU A 129 -5.71 0.72 -26.55
N VAL A 130 -6.36 -0.17 -25.79
CA VAL A 130 -7.00 -1.35 -26.39
C VAL A 130 -8.29 -0.96 -27.11
N LYS A 131 -9.17 -0.16 -26.50
CA LYS A 131 -10.41 0.27 -27.14
C LYS A 131 -10.20 1.24 -28.30
N GLN A 132 -9.18 2.10 -28.24
CA GLN A 132 -8.84 2.97 -29.38
C GLN A 132 -8.35 2.16 -30.59
N CYS A 133 -7.54 1.12 -30.38
CA CYS A 133 -7.06 0.25 -31.47
C CYS A 133 -8.10 -0.77 -31.98
N LEU A 134 -8.98 -1.25 -31.10
CA LEU A 134 -9.97 -2.30 -31.39
C LEU A 134 -11.35 -1.89 -30.85
N PRO A 135 -12.09 -1.03 -31.59
CA PRO A 135 -13.35 -0.47 -31.11
C PRO A 135 -14.51 -1.49 -31.01
N ASN A 136 -14.43 -2.62 -31.70
CA ASN A 136 -15.49 -3.65 -31.74
C ASN A 136 -15.07 -4.93 -31.02
N LEU A 137 -14.86 -4.86 -29.70
CA LEU A 137 -14.51 -6.02 -28.87
C LEU A 137 -15.72 -6.56 -28.10
N SER A 138 -15.91 -7.88 -28.17
CA SER A 138 -16.88 -8.60 -27.35
C SER A 138 -16.51 -8.54 -25.87
N GLU A 139 -17.50 -8.36 -24.97
CA GLU A 139 -17.30 -8.26 -23.50
C GLU A 139 -16.48 -9.40 -22.90
N LYS A 140 -16.64 -10.63 -23.42
CA LYS A 140 -15.84 -11.79 -23.00
C LYS A 140 -14.35 -11.59 -23.31
N LYS A 141 -14.03 -11.06 -24.49
CA LYS A 141 -12.65 -10.78 -24.89
C LYS A 141 -12.08 -9.61 -24.09
N SER A 142 -12.86 -8.54 -23.89
CA SER A 142 -12.49 -7.39 -23.06
C SER A 142 -12.09 -7.79 -21.64
N THR A 143 -12.86 -8.69 -21.03
CA THR A 143 -12.58 -9.20 -19.68
C THR A 143 -11.29 -10.01 -19.62
N TRP A 144 -11.06 -10.89 -20.61
CA TRP A 144 -9.81 -11.66 -20.70
C TRP A 144 -8.59 -10.78 -20.92
N ILE A 145 -8.71 -9.76 -21.78
CA ILE A 145 -7.64 -8.79 -22.03
C ILE A 145 -7.34 -7.99 -20.76
N SER A 146 -8.35 -7.51 -20.05
CA SER A 146 -8.17 -6.80 -18.77
C SER A 146 -7.46 -7.68 -17.73
N LYS A 147 -7.87 -8.95 -17.57
CA LYS A 147 -7.18 -9.90 -16.69
C LYS A 147 -5.71 -10.14 -17.11
N GLY A 148 -5.45 -10.20 -18.42
CA GLY A 148 -4.10 -10.28 -18.97
C GLY A 148 -3.25 -9.06 -18.62
N LEU A 149 -3.81 -7.85 -18.76
CA LEU A 149 -3.16 -6.59 -18.40
C LEU A 149 -2.83 -6.50 -16.91
N CYS A 150 -3.75 -6.93 -16.03
CA CYS A 150 -3.50 -7.02 -14.59
C CYS A 150 -2.33 -7.95 -14.25
N ARG A 151 -2.10 -9.01 -15.04
CA ARG A 151 -0.96 -9.92 -14.85
C ARG A 151 0.34 -9.36 -15.42
N TYR A 152 0.26 -8.69 -16.58
CA TYR A 152 1.42 -8.14 -17.27
C TYR A 152 2.06 -6.97 -16.52
N SER A 153 1.24 -6.06 -15.99
CA SER A 153 1.71 -4.86 -15.29
C SER A 153 2.74 -5.14 -14.17
N PRO A 154 2.47 -6.00 -13.17
CA PRO A 154 3.44 -6.31 -12.12
C PRO A 154 4.67 -7.07 -12.62
N SER A 155 4.53 -7.94 -13.63
CA SER A 155 5.68 -8.64 -14.23
C SER A 155 6.66 -7.66 -14.89
N CYS A 156 6.14 -6.61 -15.55
CA CYS A 156 6.97 -5.56 -16.15
C CYS A 156 7.68 -4.72 -15.07
N SER A 157 6.96 -4.32 -14.02
CA SER A 157 7.55 -3.60 -12.88
C SER A 157 8.65 -4.40 -12.18
N LEU A 158 8.43 -5.71 -11.96
CA LEU A 158 9.43 -6.60 -11.38
C LEU A 158 10.67 -6.72 -12.28
N GLY A 159 10.48 -6.84 -13.60
CA GLY A 159 11.56 -6.87 -14.57
C GLY A 159 12.42 -5.61 -14.54
N LEU A 160 11.79 -4.42 -14.46
CA LEU A 160 12.50 -3.15 -14.30
C LEU A 160 13.27 -3.07 -12.97
N CYS A 161 12.66 -3.51 -11.87
CA CYS A 161 13.34 -3.55 -10.57
C CYS A 161 14.58 -4.45 -10.59
N LEU A 162 14.47 -5.65 -11.18
CA LEU A 162 15.59 -6.59 -11.31
C LEU A 162 16.71 -6.03 -12.20
N PHE A 163 16.35 -5.35 -13.29
CA PHE A 163 17.31 -4.68 -14.17
C PHE A 163 18.00 -3.48 -13.49
N SER A 164 17.27 -2.70 -12.70
CA SER A 164 17.87 -1.65 -11.88
C SER A 164 18.85 -2.23 -10.85
N THR A 165 18.57 -3.43 -10.35
CA THR A 165 19.45 -4.12 -9.38
C THR A 165 20.74 -4.64 -10.04
N SER A 166 20.74 -4.96 -11.34
CA SER A 166 21.93 -5.44 -12.06
C SER A 166 22.84 -4.31 -12.56
N THR A 167 22.31 -3.11 -12.78
CA THR A 167 23.04 -1.95 -13.32
C THR A 167 23.81 -1.14 -12.28
N GLY A 168 23.82 -1.54 -11.01
CA GLY A 168 24.63 -0.91 -9.96
C GLY A 168 24.13 0.45 -9.48
N CYS A 169 22.98 0.93 -9.98
CA CYS A 169 22.24 2.03 -9.35
C CYS A 169 21.63 1.49 -8.05
N THR A 170 22.33 1.72 -6.94
CA THR A 170 22.04 1.18 -5.62
C THR A 170 20.69 1.63 -5.08
N LEU A 171 19.67 0.79 -5.27
CA LEU A 171 18.68 0.53 -4.22
C LEU A 171 19.11 -0.77 -3.53
N HIS A 172 19.21 -0.72 -2.21
CA HIS A 172 19.75 -1.67 -1.22
C HIS A 172 19.22 -3.14 -1.27
N SER A 173 18.73 -3.63 -2.40
CA SER A 173 18.07 -4.94 -2.55
C SER A 173 19.01 -6.14 -2.35
N ARG A 174 20.33 -5.98 -2.50
CA ARG A 174 21.31 -7.05 -2.21
C ARG A 174 21.49 -7.30 -0.72
N ASP A 175 21.21 -6.29 0.12
CA ASP A 175 21.26 -6.43 1.57
C ASP A 175 19.97 -7.00 2.15
N VAL A 176 18.81 -6.84 1.51
CA VAL A 176 17.53 -7.36 2.02
C VAL A 176 17.58 -8.88 2.28
N TRP A 177 18.15 -9.68 1.37
CA TRP A 177 18.26 -11.13 1.57
C TRP A 177 19.39 -11.55 2.52
N GLY A 178 20.48 -10.78 2.62
CA GLY A 178 21.56 -11.02 3.60
C GLY A 178 21.14 -10.63 5.03
N SER A 179 20.44 -9.50 5.17
CA SER A 179 19.86 -8.99 6.41
C SER A 179 18.65 -9.80 6.86
N HIS A 180 17.89 -10.47 5.96
CA HIS A 180 16.84 -11.39 6.38
C HIS A 180 17.38 -12.53 7.27
N ALA A 181 18.60 -13.02 7.04
CA ALA A 181 19.22 -14.00 7.93
C ALA A 181 19.53 -13.43 9.33
N GLY A 182 19.92 -12.14 9.41
CA GLY A 182 20.15 -11.43 10.67
C GLY A 182 18.87 -10.97 11.40
N ILE A 183 17.79 -10.73 10.66
CA ILE A 183 16.46 -10.38 11.20
C ILE A 183 15.76 -11.61 11.79
N ILE A 184 15.92 -12.80 11.19
CA ILE A 184 15.19 -14.01 11.60
C ILE A 184 15.73 -14.61 12.92
N TYR A 185 17.00 -14.38 13.25
CA TYR A 185 17.60 -14.83 14.52
C TYR A 185 18.42 -13.71 15.16
N PRO A 186 17.79 -12.74 15.87
CA PRO A 186 18.52 -11.79 16.68
C PRO A 186 18.98 -12.48 17.97
N GLY A 187 19.88 -13.47 17.89
CA GLY A 187 20.41 -14.13 19.08
C GLY A 187 21.24 -13.16 19.92
N ASN A 188 20.85 -12.86 21.17
CA ASN A 188 21.62 -12.16 22.21
C ASN A 188 22.56 -11.00 21.78
N TYR A 189 22.25 -10.26 20.71
CA TYR A 189 23.11 -9.18 20.21
C TYR A 189 23.11 -7.96 21.13
N LEU A 190 22.09 -7.82 21.98
CA LEU A 190 22.04 -6.87 23.09
C LEU A 190 23.05 -7.16 24.21
N SER A 191 23.87 -8.22 24.09
CA SER A 191 25.02 -8.48 24.97
C SER A 191 26.38 -8.12 24.33
N LEU A 192 26.39 -7.72 23.05
CA LEU A 192 27.55 -7.14 22.36
C LEU A 192 27.58 -5.61 22.43
N CYS A 193 26.45 -5.01 22.81
CA CYS A 193 26.33 -3.76 23.55
C CYS A 193 25.98 -4.11 25.01
#